data_AF-A0A519QBL6-F1
#
_entry.id   AF-A0A519QBL6-F1
#
_cell.length_a   1.000
_cell.length_b   1.000
_cell.length_c   1.000
_cell.angle_alpha   90.00
_cell.angle_beta   90.00
_cell.angle_gamma   90.00
#
_symmetry.space_group_name_H-M   'P 1'
#
loop_
_entity.id
_entity.type
_entity.pdbx_description
1 polymer ?
#
loop_
_entity_poly.entity_id
_entity_poly.type
_entity_poly.pdbx_seq_one_letter_code
_entity_poly.pdbx_strand_id
1 'polypeptide(L)'
;MRPTRPLVAVASAALFALTASCANGEPQAEAMPTGAPLETRPPEDPAQQPAFAGQTRAPSVTTSVALQHRVVTAALDGPWGLEPLPDGRWLVTEKGGALRIVTAAGEIGEPITGLPPVDSNGQGGLLDVAISPVFAQDRLVYWSYSEPRQGGNATSVARGRLSSDAKAIGDVQVIFRAMPTYDGELHFGSRLAFDPAGHLFITLGERSDTQMRPQAQDLGSHMGKTIRINADGSVPADNPFVGRAGALPEIWSLGHRNVQGVAIDDQGRTWTVEHGTRGGDELNLDRAGLNYGWPNVAYGIEYSG
;
A
#
# COMPACT_ATOMS: atom_id res chain seq x y z
N MET A 1 60.51 -29.06 57.85
CA MET A 1 61.24 -27.95 58.51
C MET A 1 60.29 -26.76 58.64
N ARG A 2 60.58 -25.82 59.57
CA ARG A 2 60.01 -24.44 59.59
C ARG A 2 60.72 -23.57 58.52
N PRO A 3 60.33 -22.31 58.22
CA PRO A 3 59.31 -21.42 58.82
C PRO A 3 58.09 -21.24 57.85
N THR A 4 57.36 -20.12 57.59
CA THR A 4 57.49 -18.67 57.90
C THR A 4 56.13 -17.94 57.79
N ARG A 5 56.04 -16.70 58.32
CA ARG A 5 55.11 -15.62 57.95
C ARG A 5 55.93 -14.31 57.86
N PRO A 6 55.59 -13.36 56.98
CA PRO A 6 54.86 -12.17 57.45
C PRO A 6 53.83 -11.60 56.44
N LEU A 7 53.24 -10.44 56.77
CA LEU A 7 52.21 -9.74 55.99
C LEU A 7 52.81 -8.83 54.90
N VAL A 8 52.05 -8.63 53.83
CA VAL A 8 51.95 -7.38 53.05
C VAL A 8 50.47 -7.10 52.81
N ALA A 9 50.06 -5.85 52.63
CA ALA A 9 48.64 -5.44 52.63
C ALA A 9 48.23 -4.53 51.46
N VAL A 10 46.92 -4.40 51.28
CA VAL A 10 46.18 -3.42 50.46
C VAL A 10 46.30 -3.56 48.93
N ALA A 11 45.20 -4.00 48.32
CA ALA A 11 44.67 -3.43 47.08
C ALA A 11 43.15 -3.60 47.08
N SER A 12 42.39 -2.51 46.92
CA SER A 12 40.92 -2.54 46.94
C SER A 12 40.36 -2.83 45.54
N ALA A 13 39.46 -3.81 45.44
CA ALA A 13 38.61 -4.00 44.28
C ALA A 13 37.17 -4.23 44.77
N ALA A 14 36.26 -3.29 44.49
CA ALA A 14 34.87 -3.40 44.89
C ALA A 14 34.12 -4.32 43.91
N LEU A 15 33.70 -5.49 44.37
CA LEU A 15 32.87 -6.42 43.60
C LEU A 15 31.44 -6.38 44.13
N PHE A 16 30.62 -5.47 43.59
CA PHE A 16 29.19 -5.46 43.89
C PHE A 16 28.52 -6.68 43.24
N ALA A 17 27.89 -7.51 44.07
CA ALA A 17 27.10 -8.66 43.61
C ALA A 17 25.75 -8.21 43.03
N LEU A 18 25.19 -9.02 42.13
CA LEU A 18 23.89 -8.78 41.52
C LEU A 18 22.75 -8.87 42.56
N THR A 19 21.82 -7.92 42.50
CA THR A 19 20.40 -8.17 42.78
C THR A 19 19.55 -7.45 41.73
N ALA A 20 18.45 -8.07 41.32
CA ALA A 20 17.69 -7.68 40.14
C ALA A 20 16.82 -6.43 40.33
N SER A 21 16.64 -5.67 39.24
CA SER A 21 15.31 -5.29 38.76
C SER A 21 15.38 -4.79 37.30
N CYS A 22 14.91 -5.61 36.36
CA CYS A 22 14.66 -5.19 34.98
C CYS A 22 13.16 -4.96 34.77
N ALA A 23 12.57 -4.08 35.57
CA ALA A 23 11.20 -3.61 35.41
C ALA A 23 11.19 -2.35 34.54
N ASN A 24 11.28 -2.52 33.21
CA ASN A 24 10.92 -1.45 32.29
C ASN A 24 9.40 -1.23 32.41
N GLY A 25 9.02 -0.17 33.12
CA GLY A 25 7.62 0.15 33.43
C GLY A 25 6.87 0.73 32.23
N GLU A 26 6.61 -0.08 31.21
CA GLU A 26 5.45 0.16 30.35
C GLU A 26 4.18 -0.04 31.20
N PRO A 27 3.17 0.86 31.12
CA PRO A 27 1.89 0.62 31.77
C PRO A 27 1.28 -0.66 31.21
N GLN A 28 1.02 -1.63 32.08
CA GLN A 28 0.36 -2.88 31.69
C GLN A 28 -1.07 -2.54 31.24
N ALA A 29 -1.28 -2.46 29.93
CA ALA A 29 -2.53 -2.00 29.35
C ALA A 29 -3.70 -2.84 29.86
N GLU A 30 -4.72 -2.17 30.41
CA GLU A 30 -5.92 -2.85 30.90
C GLU A 30 -6.58 -3.61 29.73
N ALA A 31 -7.01 -4.84 30.00
CA ALA A 31 -7.58 -5.71 28.99
C ALA A 31 -8.94 -5.16 28.52
N MET A 32 -8.92 -4.38 27.44
CA MET A 32 -10.10 -3.82 26.77
C MET A 32 -11.19 -4.89 26.59
N PRO A 33 -12.44 -4.63 27.02
CA PRO A 33 -13.54 -5.55 26.76
C PRO A 33 -13.75 -5.75 25.27
N THR A 34 -13.68 -7.00 24.81
CA THR A 34 -13.94 -7.36 23.41
C THR A 34 -15.31 -6.85 22.98
N GLY A 35 -15.38 -6.16 21.85
CA GLY A 35 -16.59 -5.46 21.40
C GLY A 35 -16.62 -3.96 21.70
N ALA A 36 -15.84 -3.46 22.67
CA ALA A 36 -15.66 -2.01 22.83
C ALA A 36 -14.74 -1.46 21.72
N PRO A 37 -15.00 -0.27 21.14
CA PRO A 37 -14.14 0.28 20.09
C PRO A 37 -12.70 0.52 20.57
N LEU A 38 -11.71 0.16 19.74
CA LEU A 38 -10.29 0.33 20.10
C LEU A 38 -9.85 1.81 20.07
N GLU A 39 -10.40 2.59 19.14
CA GLU A 39 -10.14 4.02 19.01
C GLU A 39 -11.10 4.83 19.90
N THR A 40 -10.55 5.60 20.85
CA THR A 40 -11.29 6.36 21.88
C THR A 40 -11.03 7.87 21.86
N ARG A 41 -10.09 8.38 21.04
CA ARG A 41 -9.83 9.82 20.86
C ARG A 41 -11.06 10.56 20.34
N PRO A 42 -11.27 11.86 20.63
CA PRO A 42 -12.27 12.68 19.95
C PRO A 42 -12.07 12.68 18.42
N PRO A 43 -13.12 12.88 17.60
CA PRO A 43 -12.94 13.11 16.16
C PRO A 43 -12.22 14.45 15.91
N GLU A 44 -11.49 14.54 14.80
CA GLU A 44 -10.77 15.78 14.41
C GLU A 44 -11.75 16.91 14.04
N ASP A 45 -12.94 16.58 13.52
CA ASP A 45 -14.10 17.49 13.47
C ASP A 45 -15.17 17.07 14.51
N PRO A 46 -15.42 17.87 15.57
CA PRO A 46 -16.48 17.62 16.54
C PRO A 46 -17.92 17.80 16.01
N ALA A 47 -18.13 18.47 14.86
CA ALA A 47 -19.45 18.64 14.26
C ALA A 47 -19.90 17.43 13.43
N GLN A 48 -18.94 16.65 12.93
CA GLN A 48 -19.13 15.50 12.05
C GLN A 48 -20.03 14.41 12.68
N GLN A 49 -21.02 13.95 11.92
CA GLN A 49 -21.95 12.90 12.31
C GLN A 49 -21.82 11.67 11.39
N PRO A 50 -22.16 10.46 11.87
CA PRO A 50 -22.36 9.29 11.01
C PRO A 50 -23.38 9.59 9.89
N ALA A 51 -22.98 9.44 8.63
CA ALA A 51 -23.85 9.65 7.47
C ALA A 51 -24.91 8.53 7.32
N PHE A 52 -24.67 7.38 7.93
CA PHE A 52 -25.62 6.27 8.05
C PHE A 52 -25.42 5.53 9.39
N ALA A 53 -26.45 4.84 9.88
CA ALA A 53 -26.46 4.21 11.20
C ALA A 53 -25.40 3.10 11.41
N GLY A 54 -24.74 2.64 10.34
CA GLY A 54 -23.65 1.67 10.38
C GLY A 54 -22.24 2.28 10.46
N GLN A 55 -22.09 3.60 10.24
CA GLN A 55 -20.79 4.29 10.30
C GLN A 55 -20.39 4.52 11.77
N THR A 56 -19.89 3.45 12.39
CA THR A 56 -19.51 3.38 13.80
C THR A 56 -18.01 3.10 13.95
N ARG A 57 -17.46 3.34 15.13
CA ARG A 57 -16.08 2.94 15.43
C ARG A 57 -16.00 1.42 15.52
N ALA A 58 -15.06 0.81 14.79
CA ALA A 58 -14.93 -0.64 14.73
C ALA A 58 -14.70 -1.25 16.14
N PRO A 59 -15.44 -2.31 16.50
CA PRO A 59 -15.28 -3.00 17.78
C PRO A 59 -13.91 -3.69 17.86
N SER A 60 -13.27 -3.66 19.02
CA SER A 60 -12.04 -4.41 19.25
C SER A 60 -12.30 -5.92 19.24
N VAL A 61 -11.39 -6.66 18.60
CA VAL A 61 -11.33 -8.12 18.61
C VAL A 61 -10.02 -8.58 19.21
N THR A 62 -10.06 -9.54 20.13
CA THR A 62 -8.87 -10.11 20.76
C THR A 62 -8.40 -11.31 19.92
N THR A 63 -7.20 -11.24 19.34
CA THR A 63 -6.64 -12.40 18.62
C THR A 63 -6.41 -13.56 19.59
N SER A 64 -6.89 -14.76 19.22
CA SER A 64 -6.56 -16.01 19.91
C SER A 64 -5.22 -16.61 19.46
N VAL A 65 -4.61 -16.05 18.41
CA VAL A 65 -3.33 -16.47 17.83
C VAL A 65 -2.23 -15.51 18.27
N ALA A 66 -1.19 -16.04 18.90
CA ALA A 66 0.02 -15.29 19.23
C ALA A 66 0.81 -14.97 17.95
N LEU A 67 0.90 -13.69 17.61
CA LEU A 67 1.65 -13.24 16.44
C LEU A 67 3.16 -13.30 16.71
N GLN A 68 3.89 -14.04 15.87
CA GLN A 68 5.36 -14.04 15.87
C GLN A 68 5.85 -13.22 14.68
N HIS A 69 6.81 -12.32 14.92
CA HIS A 69 7.47 -11.53 13.89
C HIS A 69 8.94 -11.95 13.75
N ARG A 70 9.44 -11.97 12.51
CA ARG A 70 10.86 -12.15 12.19
C ARG A 70 11.23 -11.13 11.13
N VAL A 71 12.25 -10.31 11.38
CA VAL A 71 12.87 -9.50 10.32
C VAL A 71 13.51 -10.47 9.33
N VAL A 72 13.03 -10.47 8.08
CA VAL A 72 13.59 -11.32 7.02
C VAL A 72 14.78 -10.62 6.39
N THR A 73 14.64 -9.33 6.07
CA THR A 73 15.76 -8.44 5.71
C THR A 73 15.44 -7.01 6.13
N ALA A 74 16.46 -6.16 6.23
CA ALA A 74 16.37 -4.73 6.52
C ALA A 74 17.25 -3.88 5.58
N ALA A 75 17.65 -4.44 4.44
CA ALA A 75 18.59 -3.84 3.49
C ALA A 75 17.93 -3.45 2.14
N LEU A 76 16.60 -3.32 2.12
CA LEU A 76 15.83 -2.78 0.99
C LEU A 76 15.76 -1.25 1.08
N ASP A 77 15.92 -0.55 -0.04
CA ASP A 77 15.83 0.91 -0.10
C ASP A 77 14.42 1.38 -0.48
N GLY A 78 13.69 1.92 0.49
CA GLY A 78 12.31 2.40 0.29
C GLY A 78 11.35 1.38 -0.35
N PRO A 79 11.20 0.16 0.16
CA PRO A 79 10.29 -0.84 -0.40
C PRO A 79 8.82 -0.40 -0.32
N TRP A 80 8.02 -0.73 -1.34
CA TRP A 80 6.60 -0.32 -1.43
C TRP A 80 5.62 -1.50 -1.63
N GLY A 81 5.85 -2.31 -2.66
CA GLY A 81 5.05 -3.49 -3.01
C GLY A 81 5.82 -4.78 -2.78
N LEU A 82 5.10 -5.86 -2.46
CA LEU A 82 5.65 -7.19 -2.26
C LEU A 82 4.65 -8.23 -2.76
N GLU A 83 5.08 -9.08 -3.70
CA GLU A 83 4.24 -10.14 -4.27
C GLU A 83 4.91 -11.52 -4.13
N PRO A 84 4.25 -12.52 -3.51
CA PRO A 84 4.78 -13.87 -3.40
C PRO A 84 4.87 -14.60 -4.74
N LEU A 85 6.02 -15.23 -5.02
CA LEU A 85 6.19 -16.13 -6.14
C LEU A 85 5.83 -17.58 -5.74
N PRO A 86 5.35 -18.43 -6.67
CA PRO A 86 5.04 -19.84 -6.39
C PRO A 86 6.22 -20.70 -5.91
N ASP A 87 7.45 -20.21 -5.98
CA ASP A 87 8.66 -20.86 -5.47
C ASP A 87 9.09 -20.40 -4.05
N GLY A 88 8.27 -19.59 -3.38
CA GLY A 88 8.51 -19.13 -2.00
C GLY A 88 9.50 -17.97 -1.88
N ARG A 89 9.93 -17.38 -2.99
CA ARG A 89 10.56 -16.05 -3.04
C ARG A 89 9.50 -14.97 -3.14
N TRP A 90 9.90 -13.70 -2.99
CA TRP A 90 9.05 -12.55 -3.26
C TRP A 90 9.63 -11.69 -4.38
N LEU A 91 8.76 -11.12 -5.21
CA LEU A 91 9.06 -9.88 -5.91
C LEU A 91 8.88 -8.72 -4.92
N VAL A 92 9.80 -7.77 -4.90
CA VAL A 92 9.72 -6.55 -4.08
C VAL A 92 10.07 -5.34 -4.93
N THR A 93 9.28 -4.29 -4.86
CA THR A 93 9.56 -3.00 -5.51
C THR A 93 10.19 -2.02 -4.53
N GLU A 94 11.29 -1.40 -4.95
CA GLU A 94 11.92 -0.26 -4.29
C GLU A 94 11.49 1.02 -5.01
N LYS A 95 11.00 2.01 -4.25
CA LYS A 95 10.46 3.29 -4.75
C LYS A 95 11.38 3.97 -5.78
N GLY A 96 12.70 3.85 -5.62
CA GLY A 96 13.72 4.39 -6.52
C GLY A 96 13.73 3.81 -7.94
N GLY A 97 12.97 2.74 -8.23
CA GLY A 97 12.83 2.16 -9.58
C GLY A 97 13.28 0.71 -9.73
N ALA A 98 13.76 0.06 -8.67
CA ALA A 98 14.27 -1.31 -8.73
C ALA A 98 13.18 -2.33 -8.35
N LEU A 99 12.90 -3.27 -9.25
CA LEU A 99 12.19 -4.51 -8.92
C LEU A 99 13.24 -5.55 -8.53
N ARG A 100 13.04 -6.29 -7.44
CA ARG A 100 14.00 -7.29 -6.92
C ARG A 100 13.35 -8.62 -6.61
N ILE A 101 14.17 -9.66 -6.58
CA ILE A 101 13.86 -10.94 -5.91
C ILE A 101 14.38 -10.87 -4.47
N VAL A 102 13.56 -11.28 -3.50
CA VAL A 102 13.99 -11.51 -2.11
C VAL A 102 13.71 -12.96 -1.74
N THR A 103 14.68 -13.65 -1.13
CA THR A 103 14.52 -15.06 -0.69
C THR A 103 13.95 -15.13 0.74
N ALA A 104 13.32 -16.25 1.10
CA ALA A 104 12.83 -16.49 2.46
C ALA A 104 13.95 -16.45 3.55
N ALA A 105 15.22 -16.55 3.14
CA ALA A 105 16.39 -16.38 4.00
C ALA A 105 16.77 -14.91 4.25
N GLY A 106 16.27 -13.96 3.46
CA GLY A 106 16.62 -12.53 3.55
C GLY A 106 17.58 -12.02 2.49
N GLU A 107 18.01 -12.88 1.56
CA GLU A 107 18.93 -12.51 0.49
C GLU A 107 18.19 -11.65 -0.54
N ILE A 108 18.78 -10.51 -0.89
CA ILE A 108 18.24 -9.56 -1.86
C ILE A 108 19.03 -9.73 -3.17
N GLY A 109 18.32 -9.92 -4.29
CA GLY A 109 18.91 -9.99 -5.62
C GLY A 109 19.29 -8.64 -6.20
N GLU A 110 20.08 -8.69 -7.28
CA GLU A 110 20.31 -7.52 -8.14
C GLU A 110 18.99 -7.00 -8.74
N PRO A 111 18.91 -5.70 -9.10
CA PRO A 111 17.73 -5.14 -9.75
C PRO A 111 17.38 -5.88 -11.06
N ILE A 112 16.12 -6.27 -11.19
CA ILE A 112 15.57 -6.86 -12.40
C ILE A 112 15.56 -5.80 -13.51
N THR A 113 16.20 -6.12 -14.62
CA THR A 113 16.37 -5.22 -15.76
C THR A 113 15.13 -5.17 -16.67
N GLY A 114 15.01 -4.11 -17.48
CA GLY A 114 13.96 -3.99 -18.50
C GLY A 114 12.73 -3.15 -18.11
N LEU A 115 12.59 -2.76 -16.84
CA LEU A 115 11.51 -1.86 -16.41
C LEU A 115 11.68 -0.43 -17.01
N PRO A 116 10.57 0.31 -17.23
CA PRO A 116 10.61 1.71 -17.65
C PRO A 116 11.17 2.63 -16.53
N PRO A 117 11.66 3.84 -16.88
CA PRO A 117 12.03 4.84 -15.89
C PRO A 117 10.81 5.32 -15.09
N VAL A 118 11.04 5.70 -13.83
CA VAL A 118 10.02 6.16 -12.88
C VAL A 118 10.34 7.55 -12.32
N ASP A 119 9.32 8.26 -11.85
CA ASP A 119 9.47 9.54 -11.15
C ASP A 119 9.32 9.36 -9.63
N SER A 120 10.43 9.21 -8.91
CA SER A 120 10.47 8.82 -7.50
C SER A 120 10.34 9.96 -6.48
N ASN A 121 9.95 11.16 -6.93
CA ASN A 121 9.73 12.33 -6.08
C ASN A 121 8.46 12.19 -5.21
N GLY A 122 8.44 12.85 -4.04
CA GLY A 122 7.37 12.77 -3.03
C GLY A 122 6.85 11.35 -2.74
N GLN A 123 5.64 11.04 -3.20
CA GLN A 123 4.95 9.74 -3.07
C GLN A 123 5.02 8.86 -4.35
N GLY A 124 5.66 9.33 -5.43
CA GLY A 124 5.83 8.59 -6.68
C GLY A 124 6.96 7.56 -6.61
N GLY A 125 7.09 6.71 -7.62
CA GLY A 125 8.20 5.75 -7.75
C GLY A 125 7.82 4.55 -8.61
N LEU A 126 8.58 3.47 -8.48
CA LEU A 126 8.05 2.13 -8.72
C LEU A 126 7.24 1.73 -7.49
N LEU A 127 5.94 1.48 -7.66
CA LEU A 127 5.00 1.36 -6.56
C LEU A 127 4.58 -0.09 -6.35
N ASP A 128 3.46 -0.53 -6.89
CA ASP A 128 2.95 -1.88 -6.61
C ASP A 128 3.45 -2.93 -7.61
N VAL A 129 3.37 -4.21 -7.21
CA VAL A 129 3.66 -5.36 -8.06
C VAL A 129 2.64 -6.47 -7.80
N ALA A 130 2.22 -7.14 -8.87
CA ALA A 130 1.35 -8.32 -8.83
C ALA A 130 1.81 -9.32 -9.90
N ILE A 131 1.47 -10.61 -9.76
CA ILE A 131 1.67 -11.61 -10.83
C ILE A 131 0.34 -11.99 -11.49
N SER A 132 0.42 -12.51 -12.70
CA SER A 132 -0.71 -13.11 -13.41
C SER A 132 -1.39 -14.21 -12.57
N PRO A 133 -2.73 -14.32 -12.56
CA PRO A 133 -3.42 -15.49 -12.01
C PRO A 133 -2.97 -16.83 -12.63
N VAL A 134 -2.32 -16.79 -13.80
CA VAL A 134 -1.71 -17.95 -14.50
C VAL A 134 -0.17 -17.80 -14.65
N PHE A 135 0.49 -17.19 -13.66
CA PHE A 135 1.94 -16.94 -13.66
C PHE A 135 2.81 -18.19 -13.87
N ALA A 136 2.34 -19.35 -13.40
CA ALA A 136 3.04 -20.62 -13.61
C ALA A 136 3.09 -21.04 -15.10
N GLN A 137 2.21 -20.47 -15.94
CA GLN A 137 2.13 -20.71 -17.38
C GLN A 137 2.73 -19.55 -18.19
N ASP A 138 2.42 -18.29 -17.83
CA ASP A 138 2.79 -17.12 -18.64
C ASP A 138 4.03 -16.34 -18.15
N ARG A 139 4.38 -16.45 -16.86
CA ARG A 139 5.39 -15.65 -16.15
C ARG A 139 5.20 -14.13 -16.25
N LEU A 140 3.97 -13.64 -16.44
CA LEU A 140 3.67 -12.21 -16.54
C LEU A 140 3.62 -11.56 -15.15
N VAL A 141 4.48 -10.56 -14.97
CA VAL A 141 4.49 -9.63 -13.83
C VAL A 141 3.81 -8.33 -14.28
N TYR A 142 3.02 -7.75 -13.38
CA TYR A 142 2.35 -6.47 -13.50
C TYR A 142 2.94 -5.52 -12.46
N TRP A 143 3.20 -4.26 -12.81
CA TRP A 143 3.66 -3.27 -11.86
C TRP A 143 3.06 -1.90 -12.17
N SER A 144 2.86 -1.11 -11.11
CA SER A 144 2.40 0.26 -11.19
C SER A 144 3.54 1.23 -10.86
N TYR A 145 3.57 2.36 -11.54
CA TYR A 145 4.66 3.33 -11.39
C TYR A 145 4.20 4.74 -11.75
N SER A 146 4.87 5.75 -11.20
CA SER A 146 4.79 7.13 -11.69
C SER A 146 5.53 7.24 -13.02
N GLU A 147 4.79 7.31 -14.13
CA GLU A 147 5.39 7.48 -15.46
C GLU A 147 5.78 8.95 -15.65
N PRO A 148 7.08 9.28 -15.83
CA PRO A 148 7.52 10.62 -16.19
C PRO A 148 7.09 10.94 -17.62
N ARG A 149 6.45 12.10 -17.81
CA ARG A 149 5.82 12.51 -19.08
C ARG A 149 6.07 14.00 -19.34
N GLN A 150 5.68 14.47 -20.53
CA GLN A 150 5.70 15.90 -20.80
C GLN A 150 4.65 16.61 -19.93
N GLY A 151 5.08 17.58 -19.11
CA GLY A 151 4.20 18.31 -18.19
C GLY A 151 3.94 17.63 -16.85
N GLY A 152 4.85 16.77 -16.38
CA GLY A 152 4.78 16.14 -15.06
C GLY A 152 4.78 14.62 -15.14
N ASN A 153 3.97 13.97 -14.30
CA ASN A 153 3.84 12.52 -14.25
C ASN A 153 2.37 12.09 -14.06
N ALA A 154 2.09 10.78 -14.01
CA ALA A 154 1.07 10.19 -13.14
C ALA A 154 1.22 8.66 -13.12
N THR A 155 0.40 7.98 -12.32
CA THR A 155 0.33 6.52 -12.24
C THR A 155 0.05 5.87 -13.60
N SER A 156 0.87 4.91 -13.99
CA SER A 156 0.65 4.01 -15.13
C SER A 156 0.90 2.58 -14.70
N VAL A 157 0.31 1.62 -15.42
CA VAL A 157 0.49 0.19 -15.15
C VAL A 157 1.05 -0.48 -16.39
N ALA A 158 2.12 -1.24 -16.19
CA ALA A 158 2.75 -2.04 -17.22
C ALA A 158 2.80 -3.50 -16.82
N ARG A 159 2.97 -4.36 -17.82
CA ARG A 159 3.20 -5.79 -17.66
C ARG A 159 4.37 -6.24 -18.52
N GLY A 160 4.94 -7.39 -18.19
CA GLY A 160 5.98 -8.03 -18.98
C GLY A 160 6.36 -9.39 -18.41
N ARG A 161 7.16 -10.16 -19.15
CA ARG A 161 7.49 -11.55 -18.84
C ARG A 161 8.78 -11.66 -18.05
N LEU A 162 8.73 -12.22 -16.85
CA LEU A 162 9.93 -12.47 -16.03
C LEU A 162 10.78 -13.59 -16.64
N SER A 163 12.07 -13.32 -16.88
CA SER A 163 13.04 -14.29 -17.38
C SER A 163 13.09 -15.54 -16.50
N SER A 164 13.51 -16.68 -17.05
CA SER A 164 13.60 -17.94 -16.30
C SER A 164 14.58 -17.87 -15.12
N ASP A 165 15.63 -17.07 -15.23
CA ASP A 165 16.59 -16.79 -14.16
C ASP A 165 16.19 -15.61 -13.25
N ALA A 166 15.06 -14.96 -13.52
CA ALA A 166 14.48 -13.82 -12.79
C ALA A 166 15.40 -12.60 -12.66
N LYS A 167 16.09 -12.21 -13.74
CA LYS A 167 16.96 -11.01 -13.83
C LYS A 167 16.52 -9.97 -14.85
N ALA A 168 15.55 -10.29 -15.70
CA ALA A 168 15.00 -9.35 -16.68
C ALA A 168 13.48 -9.51 -16.83
N ILE A 169 12.81 -8.41 -17.14
CA ILE A 169 11.47 -8.40 -17.73
C ILE A 169 11.61 -8.22 -19.25
N GLY A 170 11.05 -9.16 -20.02
CA GLY A 170 10.84 -9.04 -21.46
C GLY A 170 9.41 -8.61 -21.81
N ASP A 171 9.11 -8.45 -23.10
CA ASP A 171 7.76 -8.23 -23.63
C ASP A 171 6.99 -7.05 -22.96
N VAL A 172 7.69 -5.96 -22.57
CA VAL A 172 7.12 -4.88 -21.78
C VAL A 172 6.03 -4.12 -22.54
N GLN A 173 4.82 -4.10 -21.97
CA GLN A 173 3.65 -3.38 -22.48
C GLN A 173 3.06 -2.52 -21.36
N VAL A 174 2.95 -1.20 -21.59
CA VAL A 174 2.12 -0.32 -20.74
C VAL A 174 0.65 -0.56 -21.12
N ILE A 175 -0.15 -1.04 -20.16
CA ILE A 175 -1.55 -1.45 -20.37
C ILE A 175 -2.56 -0.42 -19.85
N PHE A 176 -2.16 0.50 -18.96
CA PHE A 176 -2.98 1.60 -18.47
C PHE A 176 -2.13 2.84 -18.19
N ARG A 177 -2.72 4.03 -18.39
CA ARG A 177 -2.11 5.34 -18.08
C ARG A 177 -3.15 6.28 -17.47
N ALA A 178 -2.93 6.75 -16.24
CA ALA A 178 -3.79 7.78 -15.66
C ALA A 178 -3.66 9.09 -16.45
N MET A 179 -4.79 9.73 -16.70
CA MET A 179 -4.91 11.00 -17.41
C MET A 179 -5.80 11.97 -16.60
N PRO A 180 -5.52 13.28 -16.61
CA PRO A 180 -4.44 13.96 -17.33
C PRO A 180 -3.03 13.68 -16.77
N THR A 181 -1.99 14.13 -17.47
CA THR A 181 -0.65 14.31 -16.85
C THR A 181 -0.71 15.50 -15.89
N TYR A 182 -0.04 15.41 -14.75
CA TYR A 182 0.04 16.51 -13.80
C TYR A 182 1.42 16.60 -13.14
N ASP A 183 1.97 17.81 -13.10
CA ASP A 183 3.23 18.13 -12.42
C ASP A 183 2.98 18.20 -10.91
N GLY A 184 3.42 17.16 -10.19
CA GLY A 184 3.13 17.01 -8.76
C GLY A 184 3.58 15.66 -8.21
N GLU A 185 3.75 15.62 -6.89
CA GLU A 185 4.43 14.52 -6.21
C GLU A 185 3.53 13.74 -5.23
N LEU A 186 2.22 14.00 -5.20
CA LEU A 186 1.30 13.45 -4.20
C LEU A 186 0.18 12.60 -4.80
N HIS A 187 -0.39 11.72 -3.97
CA HIS A 187 -1.63 10.97 -4.21
C HIS A 187 -1.66 10.21 -5.55
N PHE A 188 -0.74 9.27 -5.70
CA PHE A 188 -0.70 8.35 -6.85
C PHE A 188 -1.69 7.18 -6.72
N GLY A 189 -2.09 6.81 -5.49
CA GLY A 189 -2.81 5.56 -5.20
C GLY A 189 -1.93 4.34 -5.49
N SER A 190 -2.14 3.75 -6.66
CA SER A 190 -1.25 2.80 -7.35
C SER A 190 -1.33 1.32 -6.96
N ARG A 191 -2.24 0.90 -6.06
CA ARG A 191 -2.38 -0.53 -5.71
C ARG A 191 -3.04 -1.33 -6.84
N LEU A 192 -2.59 -2.56 -7.04
CA LEU A 192 -3.09 -3.55 -7.98
C LEU A 192 -3.78 -4.71 -7.25
N ALA A 193 -4.84 -5.27 -7.81
CA ALA A 193 -5.35 -6.59 -7.41
C ALA A 193 -6.06 -7.28 -8.57
N PHE A 194 -5.86 -8.60 -8.71
CA PHE A 194 -6.66 -9.41 -9.62
C PHE A 194 -7.91 -9.97 -8.92
N ASP A 195 -9.04 -9.99 -9.63
CA ASP A 195 -10.23 -10.74 -9.19
C ASP A 195 -10.22 -12.20 -9.68
N PRO A 196 -11.09 -13.08 -9.15
CA PRO A 196 -11.19 -14.48 -9.60
C PRO A 196 -11.61 -14.68 -11.06
N ALA A 197 -12.03 -13.64 -11.78
CA ALA A 197 -12.35 -13.68 -13.21
C ALA A 197 -11.18 -13.22 -14.10
N GLY A 198 -10.11 -12.67 -13.53
CA GLY A 198 -8.92 -12.19 -14.24
C GLY A 198 -8.95 -10.72 -14.62
N HIS A 199 -9.88 -9.92 -14.07
CA HIS A 199 -9.83 -8.47 -14.17
C HIS A 199 -8.78 -7.91 -13.21
N LEU A 200 -8.06 -6.88 -13.64
CA LEU A 200 -7.11 -6.12 -12.83
C LEU A 200 -7.78 -4.83 -12.35
N PHE A 201 -7.86 -4.69 -11.03
CA PHE A 201 -8.24 -3.46 -10.35
C PHE A 201 -6.97 -2.60 -10.13
N ILE A 202 -7.10 -1.29 -10.36
CA ILE A 202 -6.03 -0.30 -10.16
C ILE A 202 -6.60 0.86 -9.35
N THR A 203 -5.95 1.24 -8.25
CA THR A 203 -6.37 2.37 -7.41
C THR A 203 -5.65 3.66 -7.80
N LEU A 204 -6.32 4.81 -7.73
CA LEU A 204 -5.76 6.11 -8.10
C LEU A 204 -6.19 7.22 -7.12
N GLY A 205 -5.22 8.01 -6.65
CA GLY A 205 -5.48 9.25 -5.92
C GLY A 205 -5.79 10.43 -6.86
N GLU A 206 -6.14 11.59 -6.31
CA GLU A 206 -6.50 12.79 -7.10
C GLU A 206 -5.46 13.90 -7.16
N ARG A 207 -4.21 13.62 -6.79
CA ARG A 207 -3.05 14.55 -6.85
C ARG A 207 -2.98 15.65 -5.78
N SER A 208 -3.82 15.61 -4.74
CA SER A 208 -3.82 16.47 -3.52
C SER A 208 -4.15 17.95 -3.71
N ASP A 209 -3.72 18.55 -4.81
CA ASP A 209 -3.82 19.99 -5.03
C ASP A 209 -5.27 20.45 -5.27
N THR A 210 -5.62 21.63 -4.75
CA THR A 210 -7.00 22.16 -4.78
C THR A 210 -7.59 22.28 -6.19
N GLN A 211 -6.76 22.47 -7.21
CA GLN A 211 -7.19 22.49 -8.62
C GLN A 211 -7.46 21.09 -9.21
N MET A 212 -6.89 20.04 -8.63
CA MET A 212 -7.03 18.65 -9.08
C MET A 212 -8.16 17.91 -8.35
N ARG A 213 -8.42 18.22 -7.08
CA ARG A 213 -9.52 17.65 -6.27
C ARG A 213 -10.86 17.49 -7.00
N PRO A 214 -11.38 18.47 -7.77
CA PRO A 214 -12.66 18.31 -8.47
C PRO A 214 -12.67 17.16 -9.48
N GLN A 215 -11.51 16.75 -10.00
CA GLN A 215 -11.41 15.64 -10.95
C GLN A 215 -11.75 14.28 -10.33
N ALA A 216 -11.73 14.13 -9.01
CA ALA A 216 -12.27 12.94 -8.33
C ALA A 216 -13.74 12.70 -8.70
N GLN A 217 -14.51 13.77 -8.91
CA GLN A 217 -15.92 13.75 -9.32
C GLN A 217 -16.12 13.75 -10.86
N ASP A 218 -15.09 14.09 -11.63
CA ASP A 218 -15.16 14.08 -13.10
C ASP A 218 -14.95 12.66 -13.64
N LEU A 219 -15.84 12.20 -14.51
CA LEU A 219 -15.72 10.91 -15.21
C LEU A 219 -14.85 11.00 -16.48
N GLY A 220 -14.51 12.21 -16.94
CA GLY A 220 -13.52 12.47 -17.98
C GLY A 220 -12.06 12.40 -17.49
N SER A 221 -11.83 12.04 -16.23
CA SER A 221 -10.49 11.97 -15.61
C SER A 221 -10.30 10.68 -14.81
N HIS A 222 -9.06 10.17 -14.80
CA HIS A 222 -8.64 9.02 -13.99
C HIS A 222 -8.27 9.38 -12.55
N MET A 223 -8.27 10.67 -12.19
CA MET A 223 -7.92 11.14 -10.85
C MET A 223 -9.00 10.76 -9.83
N GLY A 224 -8.63 10.21 -8.67
CA GLY A 224 -9.56 9.86 -7.59
C GLY A 224 -10.57 8.77 -7.96
N LYS A 225 -10.08 7.65 -8.51
CA LYS A 225 -10.87 6.53 -9.07
C LYS A 225 -10.33 5.18 -8.60
N THR A 226 -11.20 4.17 -8.57
CA THR A 226 -10.78 2.79 -8.85
C THR A 226 -11.08 2.49 -10.33
N ILE A 227 -10.15 1.84 -11.00
CA ILE A 227 -10.21 1.42 -12.40
C ILE A 227 -10.32 -0.12 -12.45
N ARG A 228 -11.11 -0.68 -13.36
CA ARG A 228 -11.14 -2.13 -13.65
C ARG A 228 -10.90 -2.38 -15.14
N ILE A 229 -9.83 -3.09 -15.45
CA ILE A 229 -9.46 -3.51 -16.82
C ILE A 229 -9.30 -5.03 -16.92
N ASN A 230 -9.26 -5.57 -18.13
CA ASN A 230 -8.77 -6.93 -18.38
C ASN A 230 -7.25 -6.98 -18.22
N ALA A 231 -6.70 -8.18 -18.00
CA ALA A 231 -5.25 -8.41 -17.86
C ALA A 231 -4.39 -7.95 -19.07
N ASP A 232 -4.97 -7.56 -20.20
CA ASP A 232 -4.27 -7.04 -21.39
C ASP A 232 -4.39 -5.53 -21.61
N GLY A 233 -5.13 -4.82 -20.75
CA GLY A 233 -5.43 -3.38 -20.90
C GLY A 233 -6.75 -3.09 -21.64
N SER A 234 -7.45 -4.09 -22.16
CA SER A 234 -8.78 -3.89 -22.73
C SER A 234 -9.84 -3.69 -21.63
N VAL A 235 -10.95 -3.03 -21.97
CA VAL A 235 -11.99 -2.66 -20.98
C VAL A 235 -13.08 -3.75 -20.91
N PRO A 236 -13.46 -4.25 -19.71
CA PRO A 236 -14.58 -5.16 -19.54
C PRO A 236 -15.89 -4.53 -20.02
N ALA A 237 -16.65 -5.25 -20.84
CA ALA A 237 -17.87 -4.71 -21.47
C ALA A 237 -19.02 -4.45 -20.48
N ASP A 238 -18.93 -5.00 -19.27
CA ASP A 238 -19.84 -4.82 -18.14
C ASP A 238 -19.41 -3.69 -17.17
N ASN A 239 -18.33 -2.95 -17.46
CA ASN A 239 -17.92 -1.81 -16.64
C ASN A 239 -19.05 -0.74 -16.53
N PRO A 240 -19.25 -0.13 -15.36
CA PRO A 240 -20.44 0.66 -15.04
C PRO A 240 -20.59 1.98 -15.83
N PHE A 241 -19.56 2.41 -16.55
CA PHE A 241 -19.57 3.63 -17.35
C PHE A 241 -19.36 3.39 -18.86
N VAL A 242 -19.36 2.12 -19.32
CA VAL A 242 -19.29 1.78 -20.75
C VAL A 242 -20.46 2.41 -21.51
N GLY A 243 -20.14 3.11 -22.60
CA GLY A 243 -21.13 3.79 -23.45
C GLY A 243 -21.70 5.10 -22.87
N ARG A 244 -21.32 5.51 -21.65
CA ARG A 244 -21.73 6.80 -21.09
C ARG A 244 -20.92 7.94 -21.71
N ALA A 245 -21.59 8.85 -22.41
CA ALA A 245 -20.96 10.03 -22.99
C ALA A 245 -20.24 10.87 -21.92
N GLY A 246 -18.99 11.23 -22.19
CA GLY A 246 -18.14 12.00 -21.26
C GLY A 246 -17.55 11.20 -20.09
N ALA A 247 -17.65 9.87 -20.10
CA ALA A 247 -17.00 9.01 -19.10
C ALA A 247 -15.92 8.13 -19.72
N LEU A 248 -14.84 7.91 -18.98
CA LEU A 248 -13.80 6.94 -19.29
C LEU A 248 -14.30 5.52 -18.89
N PRO A 249 -14.45 4.59 -19.86
CA PRO A 249 -15.16 3.32 -19.64
C PRO A 249 -14.42 2.34 -18.72
N GLU A 250 -13.13 2.52 -18.48
CA GLU A 250 -12.32 1.72 -17.54
C GLU A 250 -12.60 2.02 -16.05
N ILE A 251 -13.31 3.11 -15.73
CA ILE A 251 -13.65 3.47 -14.35
C ILE A 251 -14.61 2.43 -13.73
N TRP A 252 -14.26 1.97 -12.52
CA TRP A 252 -15.12 1.16 -11.66
C TRP A 252 -15.94 2.03 -10.71
N SER A 253 -15.29 2.97 -10.04
CA SER A 253 -15.87 3.86 -9.02
C SER A 253 -15.11 5.19 -8.96
N LEU A 254 -15.72 6.21 -8.34
CA LEU A 254 -15.21 7.57 -8.33
C LEU A 254 -15.38 8.28 -6.97
N GLY A 255 -14.80 9.47 -6.84
CA GLY A 255 -14.91 10.26 -5.63
C GLY A 255 -13.99 9.77 -4.51
N HIS A 256 -12.80 9.30 -4.87
CA HIS A 256 -11.74 8.91 -3.93
C HIS A 256 -10.67 10.00 -3.81
N ARG A 257 -9.95 10.00 -2.68
CA ARG A 257 -8.88 10.94 -2.36
C ARG A 257 -7.49 10.37 -2.65
N ASN A 258 -7.09 9.31 -1.94
CA ASN A 258 -5.76 8.71 -2.07
C ASN A 258 -5.75 7.25 -1.63
N VAL A 259 -6.18 6.38 -2.55
CA VAL A 259 -6.43 4.95 -2.29
C VAL A 259 -5.13 4.13 -2.30
N GLN A 260 -4.64 3.76 -1.13
CA GLN A 260 -3.35 3.08 -0.91
C GLN A 260 -3.44 1.55 -0.91
N GLY A 261 -4.65 1.01 -0.80
CA GLY A 261 -4.89 -0.43 -0.81
C GLY A 261 -6.16 -0.80 -1.57
N VAL A 262 -6.11 -1.95 -2.24
CA VAL A 262 -7.25 -2.73 -2.74
C VAL A 262 -6.99 -4.19 -2.41
N ALA A 263 -8.04 -4.93 -2.07
CA ALA A 263 -8.03 -6.37 -1.92
C ALA A 263 -9.34 -6.93 -2.49
N ILE A 264 -9.29 -8.12 -3.09
CA ILE A 264 -10.49 -8.88 -3.47
C ILE A 264 -10.66 -10.01 -2.45
N ASP A 265 -11.86 -10.15 -1.88
CA ASP A 265 -12.14 -11.20 -0.90
C ASP A 265 -12.63 -12.53 -1.52
N ASP A 266 -12.89 -13.52 -0.66
CA ASP A 266 -13.35 -14.86 -1.03
C ASP A 266 -14.72 -14.89 -1.74
N GLN A 267 -15.47 -13.80 -1.66
CA GLN A 267 -16.77 -13.59 -2.30
C GLN A 267 -16.64 -12.75 -3.59
N GLY A 268 -15.41 -12.42 -4.01
CA GLY A 268 -15.14 -11.59 -5.19
C GLY A 268 -15.47 -10.11 -4.98
N ARG A 269 -15.56 -9.64 -3.73
CA ARG A 269 -15.88 -8.24 -3.42
C ARG A 269 -14.60 -7.42 -3.30
N THR A 270 -14.57 -6.26 -3.96
CA THR A 270 -13.48 -5.29 -3.88
C THR A 270 -13.56 -4.51 -2.57
N TRP A 271 -12.48 -4.49 -1.80
CA TRP A 271 -12.31 -3.62 -0.63
C TRP A 271 -11.16 -2.67 -0.88
N THR A 272 -11.32 -1.38 -0.56
CA THR A 272 -10.28 -0.36 -0.69
C THR A 272 -10.02 0.34 0.63
N VAL A 273 -8.79 0.86 0.80
CA VAL A 273 -8.41 1.73 1.92
C VAL A 273 -7.71 2.98 1.41
N GLU A 274 -8.07 4.13 1.97
CA GLU A 274 -7.59 5.42 1.51
C GLU A 274 -7.33 6.44 2.61
N HIS A 275 -6.35 7.32 2.38
CA HIS A 275 -6.01 8.40 3.31
C HIS A 275 -6.96 9.59 3.13
N GLY A 276 -7.67 9.93 4.20
CA GLY A 276 -8.52 11.09 4.32
C GLY A 276 -7.73 12.40 4.41
N THR A 277 -8.38 13.46 4.88
CA THR A 277 -7.72 14.73 5.20
C THR A 277 -7.02 14.61 6.56
N ARG A 278 -7.08 15.61 7.44
CA ARG A 278 -6.66 15.43 8.83
C ARG A 278 -7.76 14.63 9.55
N GLY A 279 -7.58 13.31 9.54
CA GLY A 279 -8.60 12.34 9.92
C GLY A 279 -9.48 11.95 8.72
N GLY A 280 -10.38 10.98 8.94
CA GLY A 280 -11.28 10.51 7.89
C GLY A 280 -10.67 9.52 6.90
N ASP A 281 -9.64 8.77 7.30
CA ASP A 281 -9.20 7.58 6.57
C ASP A 281 -10.36 6.56 6.48
N GLU A 282 -10.54 5.94 5.32
CA GLU A 282 -11.69 5.07 5.04
C GLU A 282 -11.28 3.63 4.75
N LEU A 283 -12.17 2.70 5.15
CA LEU A 283 -12.25 1.33 4.63
C LEU A 283 -13.55 1.20 3.85
N ASN A 284 -13.44 1.08 2.54
CA ASN A 284 -14.57 1.09 1.62
C ASN A 284 -14.83 -0.30 1.03
N LEU A 285 -16.09 -0.72 1.05
CA LEU A 285 -16.57 -1.81 0.19
C LEU A 285 -16.82 -1.19 -1.20
N ASP A 286 -15.87 -1.38 -2.10
CA ASP A 286 -15.82 -0.72 -3.41
C ASP A 286 -16.72 -1.43 -4.44
N ARG A 287 -17.56 -0.67 -5.13
CA ARG A 287 -18.68 -1.20 -5.91
C ARG A 287 -18.92 -0.41 -7.19
N ALA A 288 -19.20 -1.17 -8.26
CA ALA A 288 -19.50 -0.67 -9.60
C ALA A 288 -20.43 0.56 -9.61
N GLY A 289 -19.92 1.66 -10.14
CA GLY A 289 -20.65 2.89 -10.40
C GLY A 289 -20.91 3.78 -9.18
N LEU A 290 -20.46 3.39 -7.98
CA LEU A 290 -20.65 4.20 -6.77
C LEU A 290 -19.64 5.35 -6.68
N ASN A 291 -20.09 6.42 -6.03
CA ASN A 291 -19.35 7.64 -5.77
C ASN A 291 -19.08 7.75 -4.26
N TYR A 292 -17.82 7.73 -3.87
CA TYR A 292 -17.35 7.74 -2.46
C TYR A 292 -17.23 9.18 -1.91
N GLY A 293 -17.47 10.18 -2.75
CA GLY A 293 -17.88 11.52 -2.33
C GLY A 293 -16.79 12.59 -2.30
N TRP A 294 -15.50 12.24 -2.23
CA TRP A 294 -14.42 13.24 -2.24
C TRP A 294 -14.42 14.08 -3.54
N PRO A 295 -14.25 15.42 -3.47
CA PRO A 295 -14.02 16.26 -2.29
C PRO A 295 -15.30 16.88 -1.69
N ASN A 296 -16.48 16.49 -2.18
CA ASN A 296 -17.77 17.04 -1.72
C ASN A 296 -18.19 16.50 -0.33
N VAL A 297 -17.67 15.32 0.04
CA VAL A 297 -17.81 14.69 1.35
C VAL A 297 -16.42 14.25 1.81
N ALA A 298 -16.13 14.46 3.10
CA ALA A 298 -14.94 13.99 3.79
C ALA A 298 -15.26 13.81 5.29
N TYR A 299 -14.52 12.94 5.97
CA TYR A 299 -14.73 12.61 7.39
C TYR A 299 -13.56 13.05 8.29
N GLY A 300 -12.92 14.17 7.92
CA GLY A 300 -11.86 14.85 8.64
C GLY A 300 -11.70 16.30 8.17
N ILE A 301 -10.92 17.10 8.89
CA ILE A 301 -10.73 18.53 8.58
C ILE A 301 -9.62 18.74 7.55
N GLU A 302 -9.69 19.80 6.76
CA GLU A 302 -8.61 20.16 5.82
C GLU A 302 -7.29 20.46 6.56
N TYR A 303 -6.17 20.09 5.93
CA TYR A 303 -4.85 20.45 6.41
C TYR A 303 -4.63 21.96 6.20
N SER A 304 -4.23 22.68 7.25
CA SER A 304 -4.09 24.15 7.24
C SER A 304 -2.93 24.70 6.43
N GLY A 305 -1.90 23.88 6.18
CA GLY A 305 -0.52 24.35 6.05
C GLY A 305 0.11 24.67 7.41
#